data_AF-A0A2D4TBF7-F1
#
_entry.id   AF-A0A2D4TBF7-F1
#
_cell.length_a   1.000
_cell.length_b   1.000
_cell.length_c   1.000
_cell.angle_alpha   90.00
_cell.angle_beta   90.00
_cell.angle_gamma   90.00
#
_symmetry.space_group_name_H-M   'P 1'
#
loop_
_entity.id
_entity.type
_entity.pdbx_description
1 polymer ?
#
loop_
_entity_poly.entity_id
_entity_poly.type
_entity_poly.pdbx_seq_one_letter_code
_entity_poly.pdbx_strand_id
1 'polypeptide(L)' 'METKPHPWSIPGRAAQAGVCVATIYNEMKRGRLKGRKVGARTIIPDDDWNEYLEQSNRQRVQGAA' A
#
# COMPACT_ATOMS: atom_id res chain seq x y z
N MET A 1 -1.16 26.05 -3.39
CA MET A 1 -2.18 25.12 -2.85
C MET A 1 -1.58 23.74 -2.84
N GLU A 2 -1.29 23.17 -1.67
CA GLU A 2 -0.73 21.82 -1.57
C GLU A 2 -1.87 20.81 -1.74
N THR A 3 -1.97 20.21 -2.93
CA THR A 3 -2.94 19.14 -3.18
C THR A 3 -2.42 17.87 -2.54
N LYS A 4 -2.92 17.54 -1.35
CA LYS A 4 -2.64 16.26 -0.70
C LYS A 4 -3.08 15.11 -1.62
N PRO A 5 -2.26 14.07 -1.80
CA PRO A 5 -2.63 12.93 -2.63
C PRO A 5 -3.87 12.26 -2.05
N HIS A 6 -4.74 11.77 -2.94
CA HIS A 6 -5.94 11.03 -2.53
C HIS A 6 -5.54 9.84 -1.64
N PRO A 7 -6.19 9.60 -0.49
CA PRO A 7 -5.74 8.59 0.49
C PRO A 7 -5.62 7.18 -0.10
N TRP A 8 -6.57 6.78 -0.94
CA TRP A 8 -6.53 5.48 -1.64
C TRP A 8 -5.58 5.42 -2.84
N SER A 9 -4.90 6.52 -3.20
CA SER A 9 -3.90 6.46 -4.27
C SER A 9 -2.60 5.86 -3.77
N ILE A 10 -1.79 5.34 -4.69
CA ILE A 10 -0.44 4.86 -4.38
C ILE A 10 0.39 5.88 -3.58
N PRO A 11 0.49 7.17 -3.97
CA PRO A 11 1.22 8.15 -3.16
C PRO A 11 0.54 8.44 -1.81
N GLY A 12 -0.79 8.34 -1.72
CA GLY A 12 -1.51 8.45 -0.45
C GLY A 12 -1.13 7.34 0.53
N ARG A 13 -1.13 6.07 0.07
CA ARG A 13 -0.71 4.92 0.87
C ARG A 13 0.77 4.96 1.24
N ALA A 14 1.62 5.38 0.31
CA ALA A 14 3.05 5.55 0.57
C ALA A 14 3.29 6.55 1.72
N ALA A 15 2.59 7.69 1.70
CA ALA A 15 2.65 8.68 2.77
C ALA A 15 2.10 8.13 4.10
N GLN A 16 0.99 7.38 4.08
CA GLN A 16 0.42 6.74 5.28
C GLN A 16 1.37 5.73 5.93
N ALA A 17 2.07 4.94 5.13
CA ALA A 17 3.02 3.93 5.62
C ALA A 17 4.42 4.50 5.90
N GLY A 18 4.70 5.76 5.57
CA GLY A 18 6.04 6.36 5.69
C GLY A 18 7.07 5.72 4.75
N VAL A 19 6.65 5.24 3.58
CA VAL A 19 7.52 4.57 2.60
C VAL A 19 7.52 5.30 1.27
N CYS A 20 8.48 4.97 0.39
CA CYS A 20 8.48 5.51 -0.97
C CYS A 20 7.43 4.81 -1.84
N VAL A 21 6.95 5.53 -2.86
CA VAL A 21 5.99 5.01 -3.86
C VAL A 21 6.51 3.75 -4.56
N ALA A 22 7.82 3.66 -4.81
CA ALA A 22 8.44 2.49 -5.41
C ALA A 22 8.28 1.22 -4.55
N THR A 23 8.27 1.35 -3.21
CA THR A 23 7.99 0.22 -2.30
C THR A 23 6.59 -0.33 -2.54
N ILE A 24 5.59 0.55 -2.66
CA ILE A 24 4.21 0.13 -2.94
C ILE A 24 4.14 -0.62 -4.28
N TYR A 25 4.77 -0.09 -5.34
CA TYR A 25 4.82 -0.77 -6.63
C TYR A 25 5.52 -2.13 -6.56
N ASN A 26 6.60 -2.24 -5.80
CA ASN A 26 7.31 -3.51 -5.61
C ASN A 26 6.45 -4.55 -4.89
N GLU A 27 5.70 -4.16 -3.87
CA GLU A 27 4.79 -5.07 -3.15
C GLU A 27 3.60 -5.50 -4.01
N MET A 28 3.10 -4.60 -4.86
CA MET A 28 2.10 -4.95 -5.89
C MET A 28 2.68 -5.92 -6.93
N LYS A 29 3.90 -5.68 -7.42
CA LYS A 29 4.59 -6.55 -8.38
C LYS A 29 4.86 -7.95 -7.80
N ARG A 30 5.12 -8.03 -6.49
CA ARG A 30 5.28 -9.28 -5.74
C ARG A 30 3.96 -10.00 -5.45
N GLY A 31 2.82 -9.40 -5.79
CA GLY A 31 1.48 -9.95 -5.51
C GLY A 31 1.08 -9.89 -4.04
N ARG A 32 1.84 -9.18 -3.18
CA ARG A 32 1.56 -9.03 -1.75
C ARG A 32 0.54 -7.95 -1.44
N LEU A 33 0.43 -6.96 -2.33
CA LEU A 33 -0.52 -5.86 -2.21
C LEU A 33 -1.42 -5.82 -3.43
N LYS A 34 -2.73 -5.87 -3.20
CA LYS A 34 -3.73 -5.75 -4.25
C LYS A 34 -4.13 -4.30 -4.45
N GLY A 35 -4.57 -3.99 -5.66
CA GLY A 35 -5.13 -2.70 -6.00
C GLY A 35 -6.00 -2.83 -7.25
N ARG A 36 -6.88 -1.86 -7.44
CA ARG A 36 -7.81 -1.81 -8.58
C ARG A 36 -7.57 -0.57 -9.43
N LYS A 37 -7.67 -0.73 -10.75
CA LYS A 37 -7.60 0.38 -11.68
C LYS A 37 -8.97 1.07 -11.76
N VAL A 38 -8.99 2.38 -11.52
CA VAL A 38 -10.16 3.25 -11.66
C VAL A 38 -9.81 4.37 -12.63
N GLY A 39 -10.32 4.26 -13.86
CA GLY A 39 -9.95 5.14 -14.96
C GLY A 39 -8.46 5.05 -15.29
N ALA A 40 -7.78 6.20 -15.29
CA ALA A 40 -6.33 6.29 -15.52
C ALA A 40 -5.47 6.05 -14.26
N ARG A 41 -6.09 5.81 -13.10
CA ARG A 41 -5.39 5.71 -11.81
C ARG A 41 -5.52 4.32 -11.21
N THR A 42 -4.53 3.92 -10.43
CA THR A 42 -4.61 2.75 -9.56
C THR A 42 -4.90 3.21 -8.15
N ILE A 43 -5.90 2.59 -7.54
CA ILE A 43 -6.25 2.81 -6.13
C ILE A 43 -6.10 1.52 -5.34
N ILE A 44 -5.79 1.67 -4.06
CA ILE A 44 -5.65 0.60 -3.09
C ILE A 44 -6.79 0.81 -2.07
N PRO A 45 -7.88 0.03 -2.16
CA PRO A 45 -8.99 0.05 -1.20
C PRO A 45 -8.49 -0.16 0.24
N ASP A 46 -9.29 0.27 1.23
CA ASP A 46 -8.92 0.08 2.64
C ASP A 46 -8.83 -1.40 3.02
N ASP A 47 -9.72 -2.26 2.49
CA ASP A 47 -9.68 -3.70 2.78
C ASP A 47 -8.37 -4.35 2.33
N ASP A 48 -7.97 -4.13 1.07
CA ASP A 48 -6.70 -4.64 0.52
C ASP A 48 -5.48 -4.07 1.27
N TRP A 49 -5.55 -2.80 1.69
CA TRP A 49 -4.49 -2.14 2.44
C TRP A 49 -4.33 -2.71 3.84
N ASN A 50 -5.44 -2.89 4.56
CA ASN A 50 -5.45 -3.44 5.91
C ASN A 50 -4.98 -4.89 5.90
N GLU A 51 -5.46 -5.70 4.93
CA GLU A 51 -5.01 -7.08 4.77
C GLU A 51 -3.48 -7.16 4.59
N TYR A 52 -2.92 -6.27 3.75
CA TYR A 52 -1.47 -6.17 3.55
C TYR A 52 -0.72 -5.80 4.84
N LEU A 53 -1.21 -4.80 5.59
CA LEU A 53 -0.57 -4.38 6.84
C LEU A 53 -0.58 -5.49 7.89
N GLU A 54 -1.69 -6.22 8.01
CA GLU A 54 -1.79 -7.36 8.91
C GLU A 54 -0.83 -8.49 8.54
N GLN A 55 -0.75 -8.83 7.25
CA GLN A 55 0.21 -9.83 6.75
C GLN A 55 1.65 -9.42 7.04
N SER A 56 1.97 -8.14 6.82
CA SER A 56 3.29 -7.57 7.10
C SER A 56 3.64 -7.62 8.59
N ASN A 57 2.67 -7.37 9.46
CA ASN A 57 2.85 -7.46 10.90
C ASN A 57 3.08 -8.91 11.36
N ARG A 58 2.30 -9.87 10.83
CA ARG A 58 2.48 -11.30 11.11
C ARG A 58 3.88 -11.79 10.75
N GLN A 59 4.39 -11.38 9.59
CA GLN A 59 5.75 -11.75 9.14
C GLN A 59 6.85 -11.18 10.05
N ARG A 60 6.66 -9.96 10.60
CA ARG A 60 7.64 -9.36 11.53
C ARG A 60 7.67 -10.08 12.88
N VAL A 61 6.51 -10.47 13.41
CA VAL A 61 6.43 -11.19 14.69
C VAL A 61 7.02 -12.60 14.58
N GLN A 62 6.84 -13.28 13.44
CA GLN A 62 7.34 -14.64 13.24
C GLN A 62 8.84 -14.73 12.93
N GLY A 63 9.49 -13.63 12.55
CA GLY A 63 10.93 -13.58 12.27
C GLY A 63 11.81 -13.18 13.47
N ALA A 64 11.22 -12.99 14.65
CA ALA A 64 11.90 -12.54 15.87
C ALA A 64 12.11 -13.67 16.91
N ALA A 65 12.08 -14.93 16.47
CA ALA A 65 12.32 -16.12 17.29
C ALA A 65 13.67 -16.76 16.97
#